data_AF-A0A2H9LZ48-F1
#
_entry.id   AF-A0A2H9LZ48-F1
#
_cell.length_a   1.000
_cell.length_b   1.000
_cell.length_c   1.000
_cell.angle_alpha   90.00
_cell.angle_beta   90.00
_cell.angle_gamma   90.00
#
_symmetry.space_group_name_H-M   'P 1'
#
loop_
_entity.id
_entity.type
_entity.pdbx_description
1 polymer ?
#
loop_
_entity_poly.entity_id
_entity_poly.type
_entity_poly.pdbx_seq_one_letter_code
_entity_poly.pdbx_strand_id
1 'polypeptide(L)'
;MNLFYLKRGKEEIMLSHELLNNFNDDKAMKLVTHLSKSMNFMIDFMNNKHVEMPLEFAETREKVKEVMGDDFIDTLFYLNSLNNNSIRVLNSSNILINTKIINQVDKSHFENLVSQVINYFNNLYEKTEQGLMWH
;
A
#
# COMPACT_ATOMS: atom_id res chain seq x y z
N MET A 1 -11.38 -0.49 18.36
CA MET A 1 -10.77 -0.17 17.06
C MET A 1 -11.04 1.27 16.70
N ASN A 2 -10.00 1.98 16.27
CA ASN A 2 -10.06 3.41 16.01
C ASN A 2 -10.34 3.66 14.52
N LEU A 3 -11.57 4.05 14.18
CA LEU A 3 -12.00 4.38 12.81
C LEU A 3 -11.17 5.51 12.16
N PHE A 4 -10.46 6.29 12.98
CA PHE A 4 -9.47 7.26 12.51
C PHE A 4 -8.47 6.63 11.53
N TYR A 5 -8.01 5.40 11.78
CA TYR A 5 -7.04 4.74 10.92
C TYR A 5 -7.62 4.40 9.54
N LEU A 6 -8.87 3.90 9.46
CA LEU A 6 -9.53 3.72 8.15
C LEU A 6 -9.72 5.04 7.42
N LYS A 7 -10.10 6.11 8.13
CA LYS A 7 -10.21 7.44 7.53
C LYS A 7 -8.87 7.89 6.93
N ARG A 8 -7.77 7.74 7.67
CA ARG A 8 -6.42 8.06 7.20
C ARG A 8 -5.99 7.19 6.01
N GLY A 9 -6.25 5.89 6.08
CA GLY A 9 -5.96 4.96 4.98
C GLY A 9 -6.63 5.37 3.67
N LYS A 10 -7.90 5.82 3.74
CA LYS A 10 -8.64 6.35 2.60
C LYS A 10 -8.05 7.66 2.07
N GLU A 11 -7.69 8.60 2.94
CA GLU A 11 -7.05 9.87 2.55
C GLU A 11 -5.75 9.62 1.77
N GLU A 12 -4.91 8.69 2.22
CA GLU A 12 -3.65 8.33 1.56
C GLU A 12 -3.88 7.68 0.18
N ILE A 13 -4.93 6.86 0.01
CA ILE A 13 -5.33 6.30 -1.28
C ILE A 13 -5.74 7.41 -2.26
N MET A 14 -6.54 8.37 -1.80
CA MET A 14 -6.97 9.50 -2.63
C MET A 14 -5.77 10.31 -3.12
N LEU A 15 -4.83 10.63 -2.23
CA LEU A 15 -3.57 11.30 -2.58
C LEU A 15 -2.76 10.50 -3.60
N SER A 16 -2.67 9.18 -3.44
CA SER A 16 -1.99 8.29 -4.38
C SER A 16 -2.61 8.35 -5.78
N HIS A 17 -3.94 8.38 -5.85
CA HIS A 17 -4.66 8.45 -7.12
C HIS A 17 -4.46 9.79 -7.83
N GLU A 18 -4.38 10.90 -7.10
CA GLU A 18 -4.09 12.23 -7.67
C GLU A 18 -2.69 12.30 -8.29
N LEU A 19 -1.72 11.59 -7.71
CA LEU A 19 -0.33 11.58 -8.16
C LEU A 19 -0.12 10.84 -9.49
N LEU A 20 -1.08 10.01 -9.92
CA LEU A 20 -1.06 9.37 -11.24
C LEU A 20 -1.23 10.40 -12.39
N ASN A 21 -1.80 11.56 -12.12
CA ASN A 21 -1.95 12.62 -13.12
C ASN A 21 -0.62 13.35 -13.35
N ASN A 22 -0.19 13.46 -14.62
CA ASN A 22 1.12 14.03 -15.00
C ASN A 22 2.27 13.35 -14.22
N PHE A 23 2.30 12.01 -14.26
CA PHE A 23 3.22 11.16 -13.50
C PHE A 23 4.70 11.41 -13.86
N ASN A 24 5.56 11.48 -12.84
CA ASN A 24 7.01 11.73 -12.97
C ASN A 24 7.77 11.16 -11.75
N ASP A 25 9.10 11.29 -11.71
CA ASP A 25 9.98 10.76 -10.65
C ASP A 25 9.55 11.16 -9.23
N ASP A 26 9.32 12.45 -9.01
CA ASP A 26 8.94 13.01 -7.70
C ASP A 26 7.58 12.45 -7.24
N LYS A 27 6.65 12.30 -8.19
CA LYS A 27 5.32 11.74 -7.90
C LYS A 27 5.35 10.24 -7.71
N ALA A 28 6.23 9.51 -8.40
CA ALA A 28 6.35 8.07 -8.25
C ALA A 28 6.73 7.68 -6.82
N MET A 29 7.74 8.34 -6.25
CA MET A 29 8.15 8.11 -4.87
C MET A 29 7.06 8.50 -3.87
N LYS A 30 6.40 9.65 -4.08
CA LYS A 30 5.30 10.09 -3.21
C LYS A 30 4.13 9.11 -3.27
N LEU A 31 3.76 8.63 -4.45
CA LEU A 31 2.70 7.65 -4.64
C LEU A 31 2.99 6.37 -3.85
N VAL A 32 4.20 5.81 -4.00
CA VAL A 32 4.61 4.61 -3.24
C VAL A 32 4.55 4.87 -1.73
N THR A 33 4.99 6.05 -1.28
CA THR A 33 4.92 6.44 0.13
C THR A 33 3.48 6.48 0.64
N HIS A 34 2.56 7.12 -0.10
CA HIS A 34 1.16 7.23 0.27
C HIS A 34 0.47 5.84 0.28
N LEU A 35 0.72 4.99 -0.72
CA LEU A 35 0.22 3.61 -0.72
C LEU A 35 0.71 2.81 0.49
N SER A 36 2.00 2.93 0.83
CA SER A 36 2.60 2.26 2.00
C SER A 36 1.95 2.73 3.30
N LYS A 37 1.73 4.04 3.45
CA LYS A 37 1.03 4.62 4.60
C LYS A 37 -0.39 4.11 4.71
N SER A 38 -1.12 4.03 3.60
CA SER A 38 -2.47 3.49 3.59
C SER A 38 -2.52 2.07 4.12
N MET A 39 -1.63 1.20 3.64
CA MET A 39 -1.54 -0.18 4.12
C MET A 39 -1.14 -0.27 5.59
N ASN A 40 -0.22 0.59 6.06
CA ASN A 40 0.12 0.66 7.48
C ASN A 40 -1.07 1.12 8.35
N PHE A 41 -1.88 2.07 7.88
CA PHE A 41 -3.10 2.44 8.60
C PHE A 41 -4.13 1.30 8.64
N MET A 42 -4.22 0.49 7.59
CA MET A 42 -5.04 -0.73 7.63
C MET A 42 -4.54 -1.71 8.70
N ILE A 43 -3.23 -1.88 8.84
CA ILE A 43 -2.61 -2.68 9.91
C ILE A 43 -2.89 -2.08 11.29
N ASP A 44 -2.71 -0.78 11.47
CA ASP A 44 -2.98 -0.08 12.73
C ASP A 44 -4.45 -0.22 13.15
N PHE A 45 -5.36 -0.15 12.17
CA PHE A 45 -6.78 -0.40 12.39
C PHE A 45 -7.00 -1.82 12.90
N MET A 46 -6.50 -2.85 12.20
CA MET A 46 -6.62 -4.26 12.59
C MET A 46 -6.01 -4.54 13.97
N ASN A 47 -4.92 -3.88 14.32
CA ASN A 47 -4.24 -4.08 15.61
C ASN A 47 -4.75 -3.16 16.73
N ASN A 48 -5.63 -2.19 16.42
CA ASN A 48 -6.13 -1.20 17.37
C ASN A 48 -5.04 -0.41 18.11
N LYS A 49 -3.86 -0.26 17.49
CA LYS A 49 -2.71 0.51 17.98
C LYS A 49 -1.77 0.77 16.81
N HIS A 50 -0.95 1.80 16.92
CA HIS A 50 0.12 2.02 15.94
C HIS A 50 1.15 0.89 16.02
N VAL A 51 1.50 0.32 14.87
CA VAL A 51 2.55 -0.69 14.73
C VAL A 51 3.68 -0.11 13.88
N GLU A 52 4.83 0.15 14.51
CA GLU A 52 6.04 0.45 13.77
C GLU A 52 6.52 -0.84 13.08
N MET A 53 6.46 -0.84 11.74
CA MET A 53 7.02 -1.91 10.91
C MET A 53 8.56 -1.87 10.98
N PRO A 54 9.27 -3.01 10.99
CA PRO A 54 9.02 -4.25 10.23
C PRO A 54 8.04 -5.24 10.89
N LEU A 55 7.41 -6.13 10.13
CA LEU A 55 6.51 -7.20 10.59
C LEU A 55 7.23 -8.29 11.43
N GLU A 56 7.99 -7.90 12.44
CA GLU A 56 8.75 -8.78 13.33
C GLU A 56 7.89 -9.36 14.46
N PHE A 57 6.69 -8.80 14.70
CA PHE A 57 5.73 -9.37 15.64
C PHE A 57 4.87 -10.43 14.92
N ALA A 58 5.19 -11.71 15.14
CA ALA A 58 4.51 -12.86 14.55
C ALA A 58 2.97 -12.77 14.68
N GLU A 59 2.47 -12.33 15.84
CA GLU A 59 1.04 -12.17 16.12
C GLU A 59 0.35 -11.16 15.18
N THR A 60 0.97 -10.00 14.95
CA THR A 60 0.43 -9.00 14.00
C THR A 60 0.43 -9.53 12.58
N ARG A 61 1.47 -10.26 12.19
CA ARG A 61 1.57 -10.85 10.86
C ARG A 61 0.51 -11.94 10.64
N GLU A 62 0.31 -12.82 11.61
CA GLU A 62 -0.71 -13.87 11.55
C GLU A 62 -2.12 -13.29 11.45
N LYS A 63 -2.42 -12.28 12.29
CA LYS A 63 -3.71 -11.59 12.23
C LYS A 63 -3.96 -10.93 10.88
N VAL A 64 -2.96 -10.22 10.34
CA VAL A 64 -3.09 -9.57 9.03
C VAL A 64 -3.28 -10.63 7.94
N LYS A 65 -2.56 -11.75 8.00
CA LYS A 65 -2.70 -12.86 7.06
C LYS A 65 -4.09 -13.50 7.11
N GLU A 66 -4.65 -13.69 8.31
CA GLU A 66 -5.99 -14.25 8.49
C GLU A 66 -7.07 -13.33 7.90
N VAL A 67 -6.96 -12.03 8.17
CA VAL A 67 -7.96 -11.06 7.70
C VAL A 67 -7.81 -10.75 6.21
N MET A 68 -6.58 -10.54 5.73
CA MET A 68 -6.29 -9.93 4.43
C MET A 68 -5.62 -10.87 3.43
N GLY A 69 -5.05 -11.98 3.89
CA GLY A 69 -4.33 -12.94 3.06
C GLY A 69 -2.85 -12.60 2.85
N ASP A 70 -2.11 -13.54 2.27
CA ASP A 70 -0.67 -13.42 1.98
C ASP A 70 -0.38 -12.32 0.93
N ASP A 71 -1.26 -12.14 -0.05
CA ASP A 71 -1.10 -11.13 -1.12
C ASP A 71 -0.97 -9.70 -0.57
N PHE A 72 -1.71 -9.39 0.50
CA PHE A 72 -1.60 -8.13 1.21
C PHE A 72 -0.20 -7.92 1.79
N ILE A 73 0.33 -8.95 2.46
CA ILE A 73 1.66 -8.92 3.07
C ILE A 73 2.75 -8.76 1.99
N ASP A 74 2.63 -9.49 0.89
CA ASP A 74 3.58 -9.43 -0.21
C ASP A 74 3.56 -8.05 -0.89
N THR A 75 2.38 -7.47 -1.10
CA THR A 75 2.22 -6.11 -1.64
C THR A 75 2.85 -5.07 -0.71
N LEU A 76 2.65 -5.20 0.60
CA LEU A 76 3.24 -4.31 1.60
C LEU A 76 4.78 -4.37 1.57
N PHE A 77 5.35 -5.57 1.56
CA PHE A 77 6.81 -5.74 1.44
C PHE A 77 7.34 -5.18 0.13
N TYR A 78 6.61 -5.37 -0.97
CA TYR A 78 6.96 -4.80 -2.26
C TYR A 78 6.99 -3.27 -2.20
N LEU A 79 5.96 -2.62 -1.69
CA LEU A 79 5.93 -1.15 -1.54
C LEU A 79 7.04 -0.62 -0.62
N ASN A 80 7.34 -1.31 0.48
CA ASN A 80 8.47 -0.95 1.34
C ASN A 80 9.81 -1.09 0.62
N SER A 81 9.98 -2.14 -0.20
CA SER A 81 11.17 -2.28 -1.03
C SER A 81 11.30 -1.12 -2.02
N LEU A 82 10.19 -0.66 -2.60
CA LEU A 82 10.18 0.49 -3.50
C LEU A 82 10.56 1.80 -2.79
N ASN A 83 10.10 2.03 -1.55
CA ASN A 83 10.49 3.21 -0.76
C ASN A 83 12.00 3.28 -0.49
N ASN A 84 12.65 2.12 -0.40
CA ASN A 84 14.10 2.03 -0.16
C ASN A 84 14.93 2.10 -1.46
N ASN A 85 14.29 2.20 -2.62
CA ASN A 85 14.93 2.20 -3.94
C ASN A 85 14.82 3.56 -4.63
N SER A 86 15.72 3.83 -5.58
CA SER A 86 15.58 4.96 -6.49
C SER A 86 14.61 4.61 -7.63
N ILE A 87 13.56 5.41 -7.82
CA ILE A 87 12.65 5.33 -8.98
C ILE A 87 12.97 6.48 -9.94
N ARG A 88 13.16 6.19 -11.23
CA ARG A 88 13.29 7.18 -12.31
C ARG A 88 12.27 6.92 -13.41
N VAL A 89 11.46 7.92 -13.75
CA VAL A 89 10.47 7.90 -14.83
C VAL A 89 11.09 8.57 -16.05
N LEU A 90 11.51 7.75 -17.02
CA LEU A 90 12.10 8.25 -18.27
C LEU A 90 11.02 8.84 -19.18
N ASN A 91 9.85 8.20 -19.20
CA ASN A 91 8.62 8.65 -19.84
C ASN A 91 7.44 7.81 -19.30
N SER A 92 6.23 8.04 -19.82
CA SER A 92 5.00 7.33 -19.39
C SER A 92 5.08 5.79 -19.49
N SER A 93 6.00 5.26 -20.30
CA SER A 93 6.12 3.83 -20.61
C SER A 93 7.42 3.20 -20.13
N ASN A 94 8.32 3.97 -19.50
CA ASN A 94 9.64 3.49 -19.12
C ASN A 94 10.04 4.06 -17.75
N ILE A 95 10.08 3.18 -16.75
CA ILE A 95 10.45 3.50 -15.37
C ILE A 95 11.54 2.54 -14.92
N LEU A 96 12.58 3.09 -14.28
CA LEU A 96 13.72 2.36 -13.71
C LEU A 96 13.60 2.31 -12.19
N ILE A 97 13.85 1.13 -11.61
CA ILE A 97 13.85 0.92 -10.16
C ILE A 97 15.21 0.31 -9.78
N ASN A 98 15.91 0.94 -8.83
CA ASN A 98 17.13 0.42 -8.19
C ASN A 98 18.35 0.16 -9.12
N THR A 99 18.53 0.93 -10.19
CA THR A 99 19.72 0.91 -11.10
C THR A 99 20.07 -0.41 -11.80
N LYS A 100 19.37 -1.52 -11.51
CA LYS A 100 19.33 -2.70 -12.37
C LYS A 100 18.17 -2.53 -13.35
N ILE A 101 18.45 -2.58 -14.65
CA ILE A 101 17.43 -2.56 -15.69
C ILE A 101 16.62 -3.85 -15.55
N ILE A 102 15.51 -3.77 -14.82
CA ILE A 102 14.43 -4.74 -14.91
C ILE A 102 13.48 -4.16 -15.95
N ASN A 103 13.25 -4.91 -17.02
CA ASN A 103 12.44 -4.47 -18.14
C ASN A 103 11.05 -3.96 -17.66
N GLN A 104 10.72 -2.76 -18.10
CA GLN A 104 9.37 -2.28 -18.41
C GLN A 104 8.37 -2.22 -17.24
N VAL A 105 8.63 -1.32 -16.31
CA VAL A 105 7.57 -0.75 -15.46
C VAL A 105 7.09 0.53 -16.14
N ASP A 106 5.80 0.66 -16.40
CA ASP A 106 5.17 1.86 -16.94
C ASP A 106 4.20 2.48 -15.93
N LYS A 107 3.50 3.54 -16.32
CA LYS A 107 2.45 4.14 -15.49
C LYS A 107 1.38 3.11 -15.07
N SER A 108 1.03 2.16 -15.93
CA SER A 108 -0.03 1.18 -15.67
C SER A 108 0.32 0.26 -14.50
N HIS A 109 1.61 -0.01 -14.27
CA HIS A 109 2.06 -0.71 -13.07
C HIS A 109 1.64 0.00 -11.78
N PHE A 110 1.82 1.32 -11.71
CA PHE A 110 1.42 2.10 -10.54
C PHE A 110 -0.10 2.24 -10.43
N GLU A 111 -0.82 2.30 -11.56
CA GLU A 111 -2.29 2.24 -11.59
C GLU A 111 -2.81 0.91 -11.03
N ASN A 112 -2.14 -0.21 -11.35
CA ASN A 112 -2.46 -1.52 -10.81
C ASN A 112 -2.19 -1.59 -9.30
N LEU A 113 -1.07 -1.04 -8.81
CA LEU A 113 -0.80 -0.96 -7.37
C LEU A 113 -1.85 -0.14 -6.62
N VAL A 114 -2.25 1.02 -7.17
CA VAL A 114 -3.31 1.84 -6.57
C VAL A 114 -4.62 1.04 -6.52
N SER A 115 -4.99 0.39 -7.62
CA SER A 115 -6.18 -0.47 -7.69
C SER A 115 -6.15 -1.60 -6.67
N GLN A 116 -4.99 -2.25 -6.49
CA GLN A 116 -4.82 -3.34 -5.53
C GLN A 116 -4.99 -2.86 -4.09
N VAL A 117 -4.38 -1.73 -3.72
CA VAL A 117 -4.54 -1.14 -2.38
C VAL A 117 -5.97 -0.68 -2.12
N ILE A 118 -6.68 -0.14 -3.13
CA ILE A 118 -8.11 0.16 -3.04
C ILE A 118 -8.91 -1.11 -2.74
N ASN A 119 -8.62 -2.22 -3.43
CA ASN A 119 -9.33 -3.48 -3.20
C ASN A 119 -9.11 -4.00 -1.78
N TYR A 120 -7.89 -3.92 -1.26
CA TYR A 120 -7.62 -4.24 0.14
C TYR A 120 -8.42 -3.36 1.10
N PHE A 121 -8.42 -2.05 0.87
CA PHE A 121 -9.17 -1.13 1.72
C PHE A 121 -10.66 -1.45 1.73
N ASN A 122 -11.26 -1.68 0.56
CA ASN A 122 -12.68 -2.00 0.45
C ASN A 122 -13.01 -3.34 1.11
N ASN A 123 -12.19 -4.38 0.91
CA ASN A 123 -12.36 -5.67 1.58
C ASN A 123 -12.31 -5.52 3.11
N LEU A 124 -11.34 -4.78 3.64
CA LEU A 124 -11.23 -4.51 5.08
C LEU A 124 -12.45 -3.74 5.61
N TYR A 125 -12.92 -2.74 4.84
CA TYR A 125 -14.09 -1.95 5.17
C TYR A 125 -15.37 -2.81 5.20
N GLU A 126 -15.59 -3.64 4.18
CA GLU A 126 -16.72 -4.57 4.11
C GLU A 126 -16.72 -5.57 5.27
N LYS A 127 -15.56 -6.19 5.56
CA LYS A 127 -15.40 -7.09 6.73
C LYS A 127 -15.71 -6.38 8.04
N THR A 128 -15.38 -5.09 8.14
CA THR A 128 -15.69 -4.26 9.31
C THR A 128 -17.19 -4.03 9.44
N GLU A 129 -17.88 -3.67 8.35
CA GLU A 129 -19.33 -3.46 8.34
C GLU A 129 -20.10 -4.75 8.66
N GLN A 130 -19.60 -5.90 8.21
CA GLN A 130 -20.20 -7.22 8.46
C GLN A 130 -19.86 -7.79 9.85
N GLY A 131 -18.98 -7.14 10.62
CA GLY A 131 -18.50 -7.68 11.90
C GLY A 131 -17.62 -8.92 11.78
N LEU A 132 -17.11 -9.24 10.59
CA LEU A 132 -16.24 -10.39 10.32
C LEU A 132 -14.78 -10.15 10.70
N MET A 133 -14.45 -8.95 11.15
CA MET A 133 -13.13 -8.62 11.70
C MET A 133 -12.84 -9.24 13.07
N TRP A 134 -13.85 -9.88 13.67
CA TRP A 134 -13.91 -10.20 15.11
C TRP A 134 -14.09 -11.70 15.41
N HIS A 135 -14.20 -12.52 14.37
CA HIS A 135 -14.49 -13.95 14.45
C HIS A 135 -13.38 -14.74 13.77
#